data_AF-A0A8J4DR42-F1
#
_entry.id   AF-A0A8J4DR42-F1
#
_cell.length_a   1.000
_cell.length_b   1.000
_cell.length_c   1.000
_cell.angle_alpha   90.00
_cell.angle_beta   90.00
_cell.angle_gamma   90.00
#
_symmetry.space_group_name_H-M   'P 1'
#
loop_
_entity.id
_entity.type
_entity.pdbx_description
1 polymer ?
#
loop_
_entity_poly.entity_id
_entity_poly.type
_entity_poly.pdbx_seq_one_letter_code
_entity_poly.pdbx_strand_id
1 'polypeptide(L)'
;MADAIAALGQATNGTVDSELRGAGEALDGRITATAKPHGVVDSLVISPGALRLAPEALAEEILRAVNGALDDLRSKIGSALPGAPDTAALSAELRDIQERSTERMSAFLSAIETARTAARPEKR
;
A
#
# COMPACT_ATOMS: atom_id res chain seq x y z
N MET A 1 -17.16 24.59 10.23
CA MET A 1 -17.70 23.36 9.59
C MET A 1 -16.61 22.39 9.14
N ALA A 2 -15.36 22.81 8.89
CA ALA A 2 -14.24 21.89 8.59
C ALA A 2 -13.80 21.05 9.81
N ASP A 3 -13.84 21.62 11.03
CA ASP A 3 -13.42 20.91 12.25
C ASP A 3 -14.30 19.73 12.63
N ALA A 4 -15.59 19.75 12.26
CA ALA A 4 -16.52 18.67 12.59
C ALA A 4 -16.25 17.39 11.76
N ILE A 5 -15.76 17.54 10.53
CA ILE A 5 -15.39 16.41 9.66
C ILE A 5 -14.06 15.79 10.11
N ALA A 6 -13.11 16.63 10.56
CA ALA A 6 -11.83 16.17 11.11
C ALA A 6 -12.01 15.42 12.45
N ALA A 7 -12.86 15.92 13.35
CA ALA A 7 -13.14 15.28 14.63
C ALA A 7 -13.85 13.93 14.48
N LEU A 8 -14.78 13.81 13.52
CA LEU A 8 -15.44 12.54 13.23
C LEU A 8 -14.45 11.52 12.61
N GLY A 9 -13.56 11.99 11.72
CA GLY A 9 -12.51 11.17 11.13
C GLY A 9 -11.52 10.62 12.16
N GLN A 10 -11.14 11.42 13.17
CA GLN A 10 -10.23 10.96 14.24
C GLN A 10 -10.87 9.98 15.21
N ALA A 11 -12.16 10.15 15.54
CA ALA A 11 -12.89 9.24 16.41
C ALA A 11 -13.10 7.87 15.74
N THR A 12 -13.42 7.84 14.44
CA THR A 12 -13.47 6.57 13.69
C THR A 12 -12.08 5.95 13.56
N ASN A 13 -11.03 6.72 13.22
CA ASN A 13 -9.68 6.18 13.03
C ASN A 13 -9.13 5.54 14.31
N GLY A 14 -9.29 6.18 15.47
CA GLY A 14 -8.74 5.67 16.74
C GLY A 14 -9.35 4.34 17.21
N THR A 15 -10.61 4.07 16.88
CA THR A 15 -11.25 2.78 17.19
C THR A 15 -10.82 1.69 16.22
N VAL A 16 -10.76 1.98 14.90
CA VAL A 16 -10.26 1.01 13.91
C VAL A 16 -8.80 0.64 14.18
N ASP A 17 -7.97 1.61 14.59
CA ASP A 17 -6.54 1.42 14.85
C ASP A 17 -6.26 0.50 16.06
N SER A 18 -7.19 0.45 17.00
CA SER A 18 -7.08 -0.42 18.20
C SER A 18 -7.46 -1.88 17.94
N GLU A 19 -8.40 -2.12 17.02
CA GLU A 19 -8.92 -3.46 16.68
C GLU A 19 -8.13 -4.12 15.54
N LEU A 20 -7.53 -3.31 14.67
CA LEU A 20 -6.85 -3.80 13.48
C LEU A 20 -5.38 -4.12 13.75
N ARG A 21 -5.13 -5.24 14.42
CA ARG A 21 -3.78 -5.74 14.71
C ARG A 21 -3.48 -7.00 13.93
N GLY A 22 -2.30 -7.03 13.30
CA GLY A 22 -1.75 -8.25 12.71
C GLY A 22 -0.96 -9.04 13.74
N ALA A 23 -1.05 -10.37 13.67
CA ALA A 23 -0.30 -11.29 14.53
C ALA A 23 0.46 -12.30 13.67
N GLY A 24 1.69 -12.59 14.07
CA GLY A 24 2.53 -13.59 13.42
C GLY A 24 3.27 -14.41 14.46
N GLU A 25 3.47 -15.67 14.15
CA GLU A 25 4.15 -16.62 15.02
C GLU A 25 5.17 -17.46 14.25
N ALA A 26 6.19 -17.91 14.96
CA ALA A 26 7.21 -18.81 14.46
C ALA A 26 7.69 -19.75 15.56
N LEU A 27 8.33 -20.85 15.15
CA LEU A 27 8.84 -21.88 16.05
C LEU A 27 7.79 -22.35 17.07
N ASP A 28 6.61 -22.77 16.60
CA ASP A 28 5.48 -23.25 17.40
C ASP A 28 5.06 -22.26 18.52
N GLY A 29 4.96 -20.97 18.17
CA GLY A 29 4.54 -19.91 19.10
C GLY A 29 5.61 -19.48 20.10
N ARG A 30 6.85 -19.97 19.97
CA ARG A 30 7.96 -19.51 20.81
C ARG A 30 8.45 -18.12 20.44
N ILE A 31 8.17 -17.69 19.21
CA ILE A 31 8.40 -16.32 18.77
C ILE A 31 7.07 -15.78 18.25
N THR A 32 6.61 -14.67 18.80
CA THR A 32 5.38 -14.02 18.35
C THR A 32 5.62 -12.54 18.13
N ALA A 33 5.00 -11.98 17.09
CA ALA A 33 5.06 -10.58 16.76
C ALA A 33 3.65 -10.04 16.54
N THR A 34 3.44 -8.78 16.91
CA THR A 34 2.19 -8.07 16.61
C THR A 34 2.49 -6.77 15.88
N ALA A 35 1.75 -6.49 14.81
CA ALA A 35 1.86 -5.26 14.04
C ALA A 35 0.61 -4.39 14.22
N LYS A 36 0.83 -3.08 14.34
CA LYS A 36 -0.20 -2.04 14.31
C LYS A 36 -0.39 -1.52 12.89
N PRO A 37 -1.54 -0.89 12.59
CA PRO A 37 -1.72 -0.17 11.33
C PRO A 37 -0.59 0.83 11.10
N HIS A 38 -0.36 1.17 9.83
CA HIS A 38 0.85 1.87 9.35
C HIS A 38 2.12 1.03 9.25
N GLY A 39 2.03 -0.29 9.44
CA GLY A 39 3.14 -1.22 9.17
C GLY A 39 4.23 -1.20 10.25
N VAL A 40 3.89 -0.75 11.45
CA VAL A 40 4.82 -0.68 12.59
C VAL A 40 4.64 -1.92 13.46
N VAL A 41 5.75 -2.59 13.77
CA VAL A 41 5.76 -3.69 14.75
C VAL A 41 5.59 -3.11 16.15
N ASP A 42 4.56 -3.57 16.86
CA ASP A 42 4.22 -3.11 18.21
C ASP A 42 4.87 -3.96 19.30
N SER A 43 4.97 -5.28 19.08
CA SER A 43 5.59 -6.19 20.04
C SER A 43 6.28 -7.35 19.36
N LEU A 44 7.34 -7.84 20.00
CA LEU A 44 8.06 -9.07 19.66
C LEU A 44 8.37 -9.80 20.97
N VAL A 45 7.84 -11.01 21.12
CA VAL A 45 8.07 -11.86 22.29
C VAL A 45 8.87 -13.08 21.86
N ILE A 46 9.99 -13.32 22.55
CA ILE A 46 10.87 -14.45 22.28
C ILE A 46 10.97 -15.28 23.55
N SER A 47 10.57 -16.54 23.46
CA SER A 47 10.65 -17.48 24.57
C SER A 47 12.10 -17.90 24.83
N PRO A 48 12.50 -18.18 26.08
CA PRO A 48 13.87 -18.60 26.42
C PRO A 48 14.35 -19.85 25.65
N GLY A 49 13.43 -20.71 25.24
CA GLY A 49 13.75 -21.88 24.42
C GLY A 49 14.20 -21.54 23.00
N ALA A 50 13.71 -20.44 22.42
CA ALA A 50 14.11 -19.98 21.08
C ALA A 50 15.52 -19.38 21.08
N LEU A 51 15.92 -18.74 22.19
CA LEU A 51 17.28 -18.18 22.36
C LEU A 51 18.41 -19.22 22.34
N ARG A 52 18.07 -20.51 22.40
CA ARG A 52 19.04 -21.62 22.31
C ARG A 52 19.35 -22.02 20.86
N LEU A 53 18.62 -21.49 19.88
CA LEU A 53 18.93 -21.68 18.47
C LEU A 53 20.26 -21.02 18.11
N ALA A 54 20.85 -21.49 17.00
CA ALA A 54 21.95 -20.77 16.37
C ALA A 54 21.48 -19.35 15.97
N PRO A 55 22.34 -18.33 16.02
CA PRO A 55 21.98 -16.95 15.73
C PRO A 55 21.27 -16.77 14.38
N GLU A 56 21.73 -17.49 13.36
CA GLU A 56 21.18 -17.44 12.01
C GLU A 56 19.74 -18.00 11.97
N ALA A 57 19.54 -19.17 12.59
CA ALA A 57 18.22 -19.78 12.71
C ALA A 57 17.26 -18.92 13.53
N LEU A 58 17.74 -18.29 14.60
CA LEU A 58 16.93 -17.36 15.39
C LEU A 58 16.48 -16.15 14.56
N ALA A 59 17.39 -15.57 13.77
CA ALA A 59 17.07 -14.44 12.90
C ALA A 59 16.01 -14.80 11.84
N GLU A 60 16.09 -16.00 11.25
CA GLU A 60 15.09 -16.50 10.30
C GLU A 60 13.71 -16.67 10.93
N GLU A 61 13.64 -17.25 12.14
CA GLU A 61 12.36 -17.43 12.84
C GLU A 61 11.76 -16.08 13.28
N ILE A 62 12.59 -15.11 13.69
CA ILE A 62 12.13 -13.74 13.97
C ILE A 62 11.56 -13.09 12.70
N LEU A 63 12.27 -13.20 11.57
CA LEU A 63 11.79 -12.68 10.29
C LEU A 63 10.45 -13.31 9.89
N ARG A 64 10.28 -14.62 10.09
CA ARG A 64 9.01 -15.31 9.83
C ARG A 64 7.88 -14.77 10.69
N ALA A 65 8.08 -14.62 12.01
CA ALA A 65 7.06 -14.08 12.89
C ALA A 65 6.68 -12.63 12.54
N VAL A 66 7.68 -11.78 12.26
CA VAL A 66 7.45 -10.36 11.92
C VAL A 66 6.73 -10.22 10.58
N ASN A 67 7.20 -10.90 9.53
CA ASN A 67 6.55 -10.84 8.22
C ASN A 67 5.14 -11.42 8.29
N GLY A 68 4.93 -12.51 9.03
CA GLY A 68 3.60 -13.05 9.29
C GLY A 68 2.65 -12.04 9.94
N ALA A 69 3.14 -11.26 10.92
CA ALA A 69 2.34 -10.22 11.56
C ALA A 69 1.96 -9.08 10.60
N LEU A 70 2.88 -8.68 9.71
CA LEU A 70 2.62 -7.65 8.71
C LEU A 70 1.65 -8.15 7.61
N ASP A 71 1.79 -9.40 7.18
CA ASP A 71 0.90 -10.01 6.19
C ASP A 71 -0.52 -10.19 6.74
N ASP A 72 -0.65 -10.65 7.99
CA ASP A 72 -1.95 -10.76 8.67
C ASP A 72 -2.61 -9.38 8.83
N LEU A 73 -1.84 -8.36 9.20
CA LEU A 73 -2.32 -6.97 9.23
C LEU A 73 -2.84 -6.52 7.85
N ARG A 74 -2.07 -6.77 6.78
CA ARG A 74 -2.44 -6.41 5.41
C ARG A 74 -3.72 -7.13 4.97
N SER A 75 -3.85 -8.41 5.31
CA SER A 75 -5.05 -9.21 5.05
C SER A 75 -6.28 -8.67 5.77
N LYS A 76 -6.13 -8.31 7.06
CA LYS A 76 -7.19 -7.71 7.87
C LYS A 76 -7.61 -6.33 7.35
N ILE A 77 -6.65 -5.48 6.95
CA ILE A 77 -6.95 -4.19 6.29
C ILE A 77 -7.75 -4.41 4.99
N GLY A 78 -7.31 -5.36 4.14
CA GLY A 78 -8.00 -5.66 2.89
C GLY A 78 -9.40 -6.24 3.09
N SER A 79 -9.63 -6.98 4.18
CA SER A 79 -10.93 -7.57 4.52
C SER A 79 -11.88 -6.58 5.21
N ALA A 80 -11.36 -5.63 5.99
CA ALA A 80 -12.14 -4.63 6.72
C ALA A 80 -12.70 -3.52 5.80
N LEU A 81 -12.12 -3.32 4.61
CA LEU A 81 -12.68 -2.47 3.57
C LEU A 81 -13.07 -3.30 2.33
N PRO A 82 -14.34 -3.77 2.23
CA PRO A 82 -14.87 -4.22 0.95
C PRO A 82 -14.90 -3.01 0.01
N GLY A 83 -13.90 -2.91 -0.87
CA GLY A 83 -13.71 -1.77 -1.78
C GLY A 83 -12.64 -0.75 -1.36
N ALA A 84 -11.70 -1.08 -0.48
CA ALA A 84 -10.45 -0.32 -0.41
C ALA A 84 -9.86 -0.25 -1.84
N PRO A 85 -9.51 0.95 -2.36
CA PRO A 85 -8.89 1.03 -3.66
C PRO A 85 -7.60 0.22 -3.60
N ASP A 86 -7.55 -0.84 -4.40
CA ASP A 86 -6.33 -1.60 -4.61
C ASP A 86 -5.28 -0.59 -5.08
N THR A 87 -4.33 -0.27 -4.22
CA THR A 87 -3.34 0.77 -4.47
C THR A 87 -2.43 0.39 -5.64
N ALA A 88 -2.28 -0.91 -5.92
CA ALA A 88 -1.61 -1.41 -7.11
C ALA A 88 -2.48 -1.21 -8.36
N ALA A 89 -3.80 -1.46 -8.29
CA ALA A 89 -4.72 -1.17 -9.39
C ALA A 89 -4.85 0.33 -9.67
N LEU A 90 -4.93 1.18 -8.63
CA LEU A 90 -5.01 2.63 -8.74
C LEU A 90 -3.74 3.21 -9.37
N SER A 91 -2.57 2.71 -8.97
CA SER A 91 -1.30 3.15 -9.58
C SER A 91 -1.16 2.68 -11.04
N ALA A 92 -1.68 1.49 -11.39
CA ALA A 92 -1.75 1.03 -12.77
C ALA A 92 -2.70 1.88 -13.62
N GLU A 93 -3.89 2.22 -13.09
CA GLU A 93 -4.88 3.05 -13.78
C GLU A 93 -4.38 4.49 -13.99
N LEU A 94 -3.69 5.08 -13.00
CA LEU A 94 -3.07 6.40 -13.15
C LEU A 94 -1.98 6.41 -14.22
N ARG A 95 -1.22 5.31 -14.36
CA ARG A 95 -0.20 5.16 -15.40
C ARG A 95 -0.81 5.09 -16.80
N ASP A 96 -1.89 4.33 -16.94
CA ASP A 96 -2.66 4.20 -18.19
C ASP A 96 -3.31 5.54 -18.60
N ILE A 97 -3.83 6.32 -17.64
CA ILE A 97 -4.36 7.68 -17.89
C ILE A 97 -3.24 8.65 -18.34
N GLN A 98 -2.05 8.56 -17.76
CA GLN A 98 -0.90 9.38 -18.17
C GLN A 98 -0.42 9.04 -19.58
N GLU A 99 -0.34 7.75 -19.91
CA GLU A 99 0.04 7.26 -21.25
C GLU A 99 -0.99 7.69 -22.31
N ARG A 100 -2.29 7.60 -22.02
CA ARG A 100 -3.33 8.12 -22.93
C ARG A 100 -3.29 9.64 -23.12
N SER A 101 -2.83 10.37 -22.11
CA SER A 101 -2.72 11.83 -22.17
C SER A 101 -1.55 12.28 -23.05
N THR A 102 -0.42 11.57 -23.02
CA THR A 102 0.73 11.86 -23.89
C THR A 102 0.43 11.54 -25.35
N GLU A 103 -0.25 10.42 -25.62
CA GLU A 103 -0.72 10.07 -26.97
C GLU A 103 -1.69 11.12 -27.53
N ARG A 104 -2.69 11.55 -26.73
CA ARG A 104 -3.63 12.60 -27.15
C ARG A 104 -2.95 13.95 -27.39
N MET A 105 -1.96 14.31 -26.58
CA MET A 105 -1.18 15.53 -26.78
C MET A 105 -0.39 15.48 -28.10
N SER A 106 0.24 14.34 -28.41
CA SER A 106 0.98 14.13 -29.65
C SER A 106 0.08 14.20 -30.89
N ALA A 107 -1.10 13.59 -30.82
CA ALA A 107 -2.10 13.65 -31.89
C ALA A 107 -2.62 15.10 -32.09
N PHE A 108 -2.84 15.84 -31.00
CA PHE A 108 -3.27 17.23 -31.06
C PHE A 108 -2.22 18.15 -31.68
N LEU A 109 -0.94 18.01 -31.29
CA LEU A 109 0.16 18.77 -31.88
C LEU A 109 0.35 18.45 -33.37
N SER A 110 0.24 17.17 -33.76
CA SER A 110 0.29 16.76 -35.17
C SER A 110 -0.87 17.34 -35.98
N ALA A 111 -2.07 17.44 -35.40
CA ALA A 111 -3.23 18.04 -36.07
C ALA A 111 -3.05 19.55 -36.31
N ILE A 112 -2.46 20.27 -35.34
CA ILE A 112 -2.11 21.70 -35.51
C ILE A 112 -1.06 21.86 -36.61
N GLU A 113 -0.05 21.00 -36.64
CA GLU A 113 1.02 21.05 -37.64
C GLU A 113 0.51 20.74 -39.05
N THR A 114 -0.40 19.78 -39.17
CA THR A 114 -1.11 19.43 -40.42
C THR A 114 -2.01 20.57 -40.89
N ALA A 115 -2.76 21.20 -39.97
CA ALA A 115 -3.58 22.36 -40.29
C ALA A 115 -2.73 23.56 -40.77
N ARG A 116 -1.54 23.75 -40.18
CA ARG A 116 -0.59 24.80 -40.57
C ARG A 116 0.01 24.57 -41.95
N THR A 117 0.25 23.32 -42.35
CA THR A 117 0.73 22.97 -43.70
C THR A 117 -0.38 23.03 -44.74
N ALA A 118 -1.61 22.61 -44.41
CA ALA A 118 -2.77 22.74 -45.29
C ALA A 118 -3.17 24.20 -45.58
N ALA A 119 -2.87 25.13 -44.65
CA ALA A 119 -3.14 26.55 -44.81
C ALA A 119 -2.16 27.31 -45.72
N ARG A 120 -1.18 26.64 -46.35
CA ARG A 120 -0.31 27.24 -47.37
C ARG A 120 -0.70 26.72 -48.77
N PRO A 121 -1.77 27.24 -49.41
CA PRO A 121 -1.99 26.99 -50.82
C PRO A 121 -0.94 27.73 -51.65
N GLU A 122 -0.37 27.01 -52.61
CA GLU A 122 0.60 27.47 -53.59
C GLU A 122 0.14 28.76 -54.26
N LYS A 123 0.94 29.83 -54.14
CA LYS A 123 0.85 30.96 -55.05
C LYS A 123 1.54 30.58 -56.37
N ARG A 124 0.73 30.58 -57.44
CA ARG A 124 1.12 30.68 -58.85
C ARG A 124 2.22 31.70 -59.09
#